data_AF-R7K7U7-F1
#
_entry.id   AF-R7K7U7-F1
#
_cell.length_a   1.000
_cell.length_b   1.000
_cell.length_c   1.000
_cell.angle_alpha   90.00
_cell.angle_beta   90.00
_cell.angle_gamma   90.00
#
_symmetry.space_group_name_H-M   'P 1'
#
loop_
_entity.id
_entity.type
_entity.pdbx_description
1 polymer ?
#
loop_
_entity_poly.entity_id
_entity_poly.type
_entity_poly.pdbx_seq_one_letter_code
_entity_poly.pdbx_strand_id
1 'polypeptide(L)'
;MNIEAVLSYGKVFTGRKKYFFNFLCYFCMALFVVCLIITALIIISEEIIDENMIFCISVIVIFSFVLFLVALYLLVKNNRILKKIDLYLNDAILVSAKVERWDKIDISYKPYQVKVFFEFKNQKKVMISAPGNAIMGYNKIFSKFDGKVVDVLYSDSNQQILFIK
;
A
#
# COMPACT_ATOMS: atom_id res chain seq x y z
N MET A 1 13.82 3.27 -12.18
CA MET A 1 13.89 4.10 -10.96
C MET A 1 12.92 3.53 -9.93
N ASN A 2 13.36 3.30 -8.69
CA ASN A 2 12.52 2.67 -7.67
C ASN A 2 11.91 3.73 -6.75
N ILE A 3 10.65 4.12 -7.01
CA ILE A 3 9.90 4.99 -6.10
C ILE A 3 9.47 4.20 -4.85
N GLU A 4 9.76 4.74 -3.67
CA GLU A 4 9.40 4.18 -2.37
C GLU A 4 8.09 4.74 -1.82
N ALA A 5 7.85 6.04 -2.00
CA ALA A 5 6.66 6.72 -1.54
C ALA A 5 6.29 7.92 -2.42
N VAL A 6 5.01 8.29 -2.39
CA VAL A 6 4.49 9.52 -3.00
C VAL A 6 3.92 10.38 -1.89
N LEU A 7 4.23 11.67 -1.85
CA LEU A 7 3.86 12.56 -0.76
C LEU A 7 2.35 12.54 -0.42
N SER A 8 1.49 12.45 -1.44
CA SER A 8 0.03 12.40 -1.27
C SER A 8 -0.54 11.02 -0.95
N TYR A 9 0.16 9.93 -1.31
CA TYR A 9 -0.38 8.57 -1.18
C TYR A 9 0.35 7.70 -0.15
N GLY A 10 1.49 8.17 0.37
CA GLY A 10 2.36 7.40 1.24
C GLY A 10 3.11 6.31 0.47
N LYS A 11 3.30 5.16 1.13
CA LYS A 11 4.08 4.04 0.62
C LYS A 11 3.51 3.47 -0.69
N VAL A 12 4.39 3.20 -1.64
CA VAL A 12 4.07 2.51 -2.91
C VAL A 12 4.65 1.10 -2.89
N PHE A 13 3.86 0.12 -3.32
CA PHE A 13 4.33 -1.26 -3.44
C PHE A 13 4.87 -1.53 -4.85
N THR A 14 6.19 -1.67 -4.95
CA THR A 14 6.91 -2.08 -6.16
C THR A 14 7.65 -3.40 -5.92
N GLY A 15 7.85 -4.18 -7.00
CA GLY A 15 8.60 -5.44 -6.96
C GLY A 15 8.02 -6.46 -5.98
N ARG A 16 8.87 -6.99 -5.07
CA ARG A 16 8.56 -8.10 -4.14
C ARG A 16 7.23 -7.95 -3.40
N LYS A 17 6.89 -6.75 -2.93
CA LYS A 17 5.64 -6.52 -2.17
C LYS A 17 4.40 -6.64 -3.05
N LYS A 18 4.46 -6.16 -4.30
CA LYS A 18 3.39 -6.33 -5.28
C LYS A 18 3.20 -7.82 -5.61
N TYR A 19 4.30 -8.54 -5.80
CA TYR A 19 4.26 -10.00 -6.03
C TYR A 19 3.68 -10.76 -4.85
N PHE A 20 4.00 -10.38 -3.61
CA PHE A 20 3.42 -10.98 -2.41
C PHE A 20 1.90 -10.82 -2.37
N PHE A 21 1.36 -9.63 -2.61
CA PHE A 21 -0.09 -9.43 -2.62
C PHE A 21 -0.77 -10.16 -3.78
N ASN A 22 -0.14 -10.22 -4.97
CA ASN A 22 -0.65 -11.03 -6.08
C ASN A 22 -0.68 -12.51 -5.71
N PHE A 23 0.40 -13.03 -5.14
CA PHE A 23 0.48 -14.42 -4.64
C PHE A 23 -0.61 -14.69 -3.61
N LEU A 24 -0.82 -13.77 -2.66
CA LEU A 24 -1.88 -13.91 -1.66
C LEU A 24 -3.27 -13.98 -2.31
N CYS A 25 -3.56 -13.17 -3.32
CA CYS A 25 -4.82 -13.27 -4.07
C CYS A 25 -4.98 -14.63 -4.75
N TYR A 26 -3.95 -15.12 -5.45
CA TYR A 26 -4.00 -16.44 -6.11
C TYR A 26 -4.14 -17.57 -5.11
N PHE A 27 -3.42 -17.50 -3.98
CA PHE A 27 -3.48 -18.48 -2.91
C PHE A 27 -4.88 -18.55 -2.29
N CYS A 28 -5.50 -17.40 -1.97
CA CYS A 28 -6.86 -17.37 -1.44
C CYS A 28 -7.89 -17.92 -2.45
N MET A 29 -7.75 -17.62 -3.74
CA MET A 29 -8.61 -18.18 -4.78
C MET A 29 -8.41 -19.69 -4.93
N ALA A 30 -7.18 -20.17 -4.87
CA ALA A 30 -6.87 -21.60 -4.92
C ALA A 30 -7.48 -22.33 -3.72
N LEU A 31 -7.34 -21.78 -2.51
CA LEU A 31 -7.97 -22.33 -1.31
C LEU A 31 -9.49 -22.42 -1.45
N PHE A 32 -10.14 -21.38 -1.99
CA PHE A 32 -11.58 -21.40 -2.24
C PHE A 32 -11.98 -22.54 -3.19
N VAL A 33 -11.26 -22.72 -4.29
CA VAL A 33 -11.51 -23.81 -5.24
C VAL A 33 -11.29 -25.18 -4.59
N VAL A 34 -10.23 -25.34 -3.80
CA VAL A 34 -9.94 -26.58 -3.07
C VAL A 34 -11.06 -26.92 -2.09
N CYS A 35 -11.57 -25.93 -1.34
CA CYS A 35 -12.73 -26.14 -0.46
C CYS A 35 -13.96 -26.62 -1.24
N LEU A 36 -14.26 -26.03 -2.39
CA LEU A 36 -15.38 -26.47 -3.24
C LEU A 36 -15.20 -27.91 -3.74
N ILE A 37 -14.00 -28.29 -4.16
CA ILE A 37 -13.69 -29.65 -4.61
C ILE A 37 -13.87 -30.64 -3.46
N ILE A 38 -13.35 -30.34 -2.27
CA ILE A 38 -13.50 -31.18 -1.08
C ILE A 38 -14.99 -31.38 -0.75
N THR A 39 -15.77 -30.29 -0.70
CA THR A 39 -17.21 -30.38 -0.43
C THR A 39 -17.93 -31.22 -1.49
N ALA A 40 -17.60 -31.05 -2.77
CA ALA A 40 -18.19 -31.85 -3.85
C ALA A 40 -17.85 -33.34 -3.72
N LEU A 41 -16.59 -33.68 -3.38
CA LEU A 41 -16.16 -35.06 -3.19
C LEU A 41 -16.91 -35.73 -2.04
N ILE A 42 -17.10 -35.03 -0.91
CA ILE A 42 -17.82 -35.55 0.25
C ILE A 42 -19.29 -35.84 -0.09
N ILE A 43 -19.93 -34.95 -0.86
CA ILE A 43 -21.31 -35.14 -1.34
C ILE A 43 -21.40 -36.36 -2.27
N ILE A 44 -20.44 -36.52 -3.19
CA ILE A 44 -20.41 -37.65 -4.14
C ILE A 44 -20.13 -38.98 -3.44
N SER A 45 -19.29 -38.97 -2.40
CA SER A 45 -18.94 -40.18 -1.64
C SER A 45 -20.01 -40.60 -0.63
N GLU A 46 -21.13 -39.87 -0.56
CA GLU A 46 -22.20 -40.07 0.44
C GLU A 46 -21.66 -40.11 1.88
N GLU A 47 -20.54 -39.42 2.14
CA GLU A 47 -19.96 -39.36 3.48
C GLU A 47 -20.80 -38.46 4.38
N ILE A 48 -21.01 -38.90 5.62
CA ILE A 48 -21.75 -38.12 6.61
C ILE A 48 -20.91 -36.88 6.95
N ILE A 49 -21.44 -35.72 6.61
CA ILE A 49 -20.83 -34.44 6.94
C ILE A 49 -21.10 -34.14 8.42
N ASP A 50 -20.06 -34.16 9.25
CA ASP A 50 -20.13 -33.68 10.63
C ASP A 50 -20.23 -32.13 10.69
N GLU A 51 -20.96 -31.61 11.67
CA GLU A 51 -21.13 -30.18 11.92
C GLU A 51 -19.78 -29.47 12.09
N ASN A 52 -18.80 -30.12 12.72
CA ASN A 52 -17.45 -29.58 12.88
C ASN A 52 -16.75 -29.38 11.54
N MET A 53 -16.96 -30.28 10.57
CA MET A 53 -16.36 -30.18 9.25
C MET A 53 -16.97 -29.01 8.45
N ILE A 54 -18.30 -28.84 8.52
CA ILE A 54 -18.99 -27.68 7.93
C ILE A 54 -18.45 -26.39 8.53
N PHE A 55 -18.33 -26.33 9.84
CA PHE A 55 -17.80 -25.17 10.55
C PHE A 55 -16.37 -24.85 10.10
N CYS A 56 -15.47 -25.84 10.06
CA CYS A 56 -14.09 -25.66 9.61
C CYS A 56 -14.01 -25.13 8.17
N ILE A 57 -14.73 -25.75 7.23
CA ILE A 57 -14.74 -25.32 5.82
C ILE A 57 -15.28 -23.88 5.72
N SER A 58 -16.37 -23.58 6.42
CA SER A 58 -16.99 -22.25 6.42
C SER A 58 -16.03 -21.18 6.93
N VAL A 59 -15.34 -21.42 8.04
CA VAL A 59 -14.36 -20.48 8.61
C VAL A 59 -13.19 -20.24 7.64
N ILE A 60 -12.65 -21.31 7.03
CA ILE A 60 -11.55 -21.19 6.05
C ILE A 60 -11.98 -20.36 4.83
N VAL A 61 -13.18 -20.62 4.30
CA VAL A 61 -13.73 -19.89 3.15
C VAL A 61 -13.94 -18.41 3.49
N ILE A 62 -14.61 -18.11 4.60
CA ILE A 62 -14.88 -16.72 5.02
C ILE A 62 -13.55 -15.98 5.23
N PHE A 63 -12.62 -16.57 5.96
CA PHE A 63 -11.33 -15.95 6.25
C PHE A 63 -10.52 -15.71 4.96
N SER A 64 -10.46 -16.71 4.08
CA SER A 64 -9.75 -16.59 2.79
C SER A 64 -10.38 -15.52 1.89
N PHE A 65 -11.71 -15.42 1.89
CA PHE A 65 -12.41 -14.41 1.11
C PHE A 65 -12.16 -12.98 1.64
N VAL A 66 -12.19 -12.79 2.96
CA VAL A 66 -11.86 -11.49 3.58
C VAL A 66 -10.42 -11.09 3.24
N LEU A 67 -9.46 -12.02 3.37
CA LEU A 67 -8.07 -11.78 3.00
C LEU A 67 -7.91 -11.44 1.51
N PHE A 68 -8.62 -12.16 0.64
CA PHE A 68 -8.63 -11.89 -0.80
C PHE A 68 -9.12 -10.46 -1.10
N LEU A 69 -10.24 -10.05 -0.51
CA LEU A 69 -10.78 -8.70 -0.71
C LEU A 69 -9.82 -7.61 -0.24
N VAL A 70 -9.18 -7.79 0.92
CA VAL A 70 -8.18 -6.85 1.43
C VAL A 70 -6.98 -6.78 0.48
N ALA A 71 -6.42 -7.92 0.06
CA ALA A 71 -5.28 -7.96 -0.86
C ALA A 71 -5.63 -7.33 -2.21
N LEU A 72 -6.80 -7.63 -2.76
CA LEU A 72 -7.29 -7.07 -4.02
C LEU A 72 -7.47 -5.56 -3.94
N TYR A 73 -8.10 -5.06 -2.86
CA TYR A 73 -8.24 -3.63 -2.61
C TYR A 73 -6.87 -2.92 -2.60
N LEU A 74 -5.89 -3.49 -1.89
CA LEU A 74 -4.55 -2.94 -1.81
C LEU A 74 -3.84 -2.94 -3.17
N LEU A 75 -3.99 -4.01 -3.95
CA LEU A 75 -3.43 -4.10 -5.31
C LEU A 75 -4.05 -3.10 -6.27
N VAL A 76 -5.38 -2.99 -6.29
CA VAL A 76 -6.09 -2.04 -7.16
C VAL A 76 -5.72 -0.61 -6.81
N LYS A 77 -5.70 -0.27 -5.52
CA LYS A 77 -5.25 1.04 -5.04
C LYS A 77 -3.80 1.32 -5.48
N ASN A 78 -2.89 0.36 -5.28
CA ASN A 78 -1.50 0.50 -5.66
C ASN A 78 -1.31 0.66 -7.18
N ASN A 79 -2.03 -0.09 -8.00
CA ASN A 79 -1.98 0.03 -9.45
C ASN A 79 -2.48 1.40 -9.94
N ARG A 80 -3.51 1.97 -9.31
CA ARG A 80 -3.95 3.35 -9.59
C ARG A 80 -2.86 4.37 -9.27
N ILE A 81 -2.13 4.18 -8.17
CA ILE A 81 -1.02 5.06 -7.79
C ILE A 81 0.13 4.90 -8.80
N LEU A 82 0.49 3.68 -9.20
CA LEU A 82 1.55 3.45 -10.20
C LEU A 82 1.26 4.16 -11.53
N LYS A 83 0.03 4.07 -12.04
CA LYS A 83 -0.37 4.81 -13.26
C LYS A 83 -0.19 6.32 -13.12
N LYS A 84 -0.45 6.86 -11.91
CA LYS A 84 -0.23 8.28 -11.63
C LYS A 84 1.26 8.62 -11.53
N ILE A 85 2.08 7.75 -10.94
CA ILE A 85 3.53 7.92 -10.91
C ILE A 85 4.10 8.02 -12.31
N ASP A 86 3.66 7.18 -13.25
CA ASP A 86 4.13 7.24 -14.64
C ASP A 86 3.88 8.64 -15.26
N LEU A 87 2.75 9.28 -14.94
CA LEU A 87 2.47 10.66 -15.35
C LEU A 87 3.38 11.67 -14.65
N TYR A 88 3.61 11.49 -13.35
CA TYR A 88 4.44 12.39 -12.54
C TYR A 88 5.92 12.35 -12.96
N LEU A 89 6.37 11.22 -13.50
CA LEU A 89 7.75 11.04 -13.93
C LEU A 89 8.09 11.81 -15.21
N ASN A 90 7.10 12.21 -16.01
CA ASN A 90 7.33 12.89 -17.29
C ASN A 90 7.96 14.28 -17.12
N ASP A 91 7.63 14.99 -16.05
CA ASP A 91 8.16 16.33 -15.73
C ASP A 91 8.89 16.37 -14.38
N ALA A 92 9.19 15.19 -13.83
CA ALA A 92 9.88 15.05 -12.56
C ALA A 92 11.33 15.55 -12.68
N ILE A 93 11.71 16.46 -11.79
CA ILE A 93 13.09 16.90 -11.62
C ILE A 93 13.64 16.50 -10.27
N LEU A 94 14.93 16.19 -10.20
CA LEU A 94 15.59 15.86 -8.95
C LEU A 94 15.86 17.15 -8.15
N VAL A 95 15.40 17.19 -6.91
CA VAL A 95 15.62 18.28 -5.96
C VAL A 95 16.06 17.73 -4.62
N SER A 96 16.96 18.44 -3.94
CA SER A 96 17.31 18.11 -2.56
C SER A 96 16.30 18.74 -1.62
N ALA A 97 15.71 17.92 -0.75
CA ALA A 97 14.62 18.34 0.12
C ALA A 97 14.88 17.97 1.58
N LYS A 98 14.64 18.93 2.48
CA LYS A 98 14.62 18.69 3.93
C LYS A 98 13.24 18.20 4.35
N VAL A 99 13.19 17.10 5.07
CA VAL A 99 11.94 16.49 5.53
C VAL A 99 11.84 16.62 7.05
N GLU A 100 10.72 17.14 7.53
CA GLU A 100 10.46 17.31 8.97
C GLU A 100 9.06 16.78 9.31
N ARG A 101 8.92 16.15 10.47
CA ARG A 101 7.63 15.74 11.00
C ARG A 101 6.73 16.96 11.22
N TRP A 102 5.51 16.89 10.68
CA TRP A 102 4.49 17.92 10.85
C TRP A 102 3.74 17.79 12.17
N ASP A 103 3.39 16.55 12.54
CA ASP A 103 2.64 16.27 13.77
C ASP A 103 3.58 16.21 14.97
N LYS A 104 3.61 17.26 15.79
CA LYS A 104 4.43 17.37 17.01
C LYS A 104 3.97 16.48 18.17
N ILE A 105 2.88 15.72 18.04
CA ILE A 105 2.31 14.92 19.13
C ILE A 105 2.45 13.43 18.82
N ASP A 106 3.17 12.72 19.67
CA ASP A 106 3.52 11.31 19.54
C ASP A 106 2.40 10.39 20.05
N ILE A 107 1.22 10.47 19.43
CA ILE A 107 0.13 9.53 19.72
C ILE A 107 0.20 8.40 18.70
N SER A 108 0.31 7.16 19.19
CA SER A 108 0.45 5.91 18.41
C SER A 108 -0.57 5.74 17.26
N TYR A 109 -1.73 6.41 17.36
CA TYR A 109 -2.84 6.31 16.42
C TYR A 109 -2.94 7.47 15.41
N LYS A 110 -2.06 8.47 15.43
CA LYS A 110 -2.08 9.54 14.43
C LYS A 110 -1.30 9.17 13.16
N PRO A 111 -1.82 9.52 11.97
CA PRO A 111 -1.08 9.31 10.74
C PRO A 111 0.19 10.16 10.74
N TYR A 112 1.33 9.55 10.45
CA TYR A 112 2.62 10.23 10.48
C TYR A 112 2.76 11.22 9.31
N GLN A 113 2.52 12.52 9.52
CA GLN A 113 2.66 13.52 8.46
C GLN A 113 4.05 14.16 8.45
N VAL A 114 4.53 14.49 7.26
CA VAL A 114 5.78 15.24 7.04
C VAL A 114 5.55 16.51 6.22
N LYS A 115 6.37 17.50 6.52
CA LYS A 115 6.66 18.68 5.71
C LYS A 115 7.93 18.45 4.93
N VAL A 116 7.89 18.79 3.65
CA VAL A 116 9.03 18.72 2.75
C VAL A 116 9.35 20.12 2.28
N PHE A 117 10.56 20.56 2.57
CA PHE A 117 11.10 21.87 2.23
C PHE A 117 12.15 21.70 1.14
N PHE A 118 12.01 22.43 0.04
CA PHE A 118 12.96 22.37 -1.07
C PHE A 118 12.99 23.68 -1.83
N GLU A 119 14.03 23.89 -2.62
CA GLU A 119 14.15 25.04 -3.51
C GLU A 119 13.88 24.62 -4.95
N PHE A 120 13.06 25.40 -5.65
CA PHE A 120 12.75 25.18 -7.05
C PHE A 120 12.55 26.52 -7.75
N LYS A 121 13.26 26.73 -8.87
CA LYS A 121 13.26 28.02 -9.61
C LYS A 121 13.56 29.22 -8.69
N ASN A 122 14.57 29.06 -7.81
CA ASN A 122 14.98 30.05 -6.79
C ASN A 122 13.87 30.47 -5.80
N GLN A 123 12.85 29.63 -5.63
CA GLN A 123 11.78 29.81 -4.66
C GLN A 123 11.78 28.66 -3.67
N LYS A 124 11.67 29.00 -2.37
CA LYS A 124 11.47 28.01 -1.31
C LYS A 124 10.03 27.50 -1.39
N LYS A 125 9.86 26.21 -1.65
CA LYS A 125 8.58 25.52 -1.63
C LYS A 125 8.46 24.66 -0.38
N VAL A 126 7.23 24.59 0.14
CA VAL A 126 6.87 23.73 1.28
C VAL A 126 5.66 22.91 0.88
N MET A 127 5.76 21.60 1.01
CA MET A 127 4.65 20.69 0.74
C MET A 127 4.40 19.79 1.95
N ILE A 128 3.14 19.49 2.21
CA ILE A 128 2.71 18.66 3.35
C ILE A 128 2.14 17.35 2.82
N SER A 129 2.53 16.23 3.42
CA SER A 129 1.95 14.93 3.10
C SER A 129 0.47 14.87 3.46
N ALA A 130 -0.33 14.19 2.64
CA ALA A 130 -1.76 14.03 2.91
C ALA A 130 -1.99 13.37 4.30
N PRO A 131 -3.06 13.77 5.03
CA PRO A 131 -3.43 13.09 6.26
C PRO A 131 -3.75 11.63 5.92
N GLY A 132 -2.91 10.72 6.38
CA GLY A 132 -3.05 9.30 6.08
C GLY A 132 -4.24 8.71 6.83
N ASN A 133 -4.82 7.64 6.29
CA ASN A 133 -5.68 6.77 7.10
C ASN A 133 -4.79 6.05 8.12
N ALA A 134 -4.95 6.39 9.40
CA ALA A 134 -4.20 5.82 10.52
C ALA A 134 -4.17 4.28 10.52
N ILE A 135 -5.29 3.66 10.13
CA ILE A 135 -5.51 2.21 10.14
C ILE A 135 -4.50 1.45 9.27
N MET A 136 -4.00 2.04 8.19
CA MET A 136 -3.16 1.32 7.24
C MET A 136 -1.67 1.68 7.28
N GLY A 137 -1.25 2.60 8.16
CA GLY A 137 0.18 2.90 8.37
C GLY A 137 0.97 3.34 7.13
N TYR A 138 0.30 3.72 6.03
CA TYR A 138 0.95 4.09 4.75
C TYR A 138 1.93 5.24 4.89
N ASN A 139 1.65 6.15 5.82
CA ASN A 139 2.47 7.31 6.07
C ASN A 139 3.62 7.05 7.06
N LYS A 140 3.66 5.89 7.75
CA LYS A 140 4.81 5.50 8.57
C LYS A 140 6.09 5.39 7.74
N ILE A 141 5.99 5.23 6.41
CA ILE A 141 7.18 5.26 5.55
C ILE A 141 7.96 6.57 5.68
N PHE A 142 7.28 7.68 5.97
CA PHE A 142 7.92 8.99 6.05
C PHE A 142 8.79 9.15 7.30
N SER A 143 8.63 8.32 8.34
CA SER A 143 9.53 8.36 9.50
C SER A 143 10.97 7.97 9.15
N LYS A 144 11.18 7.24 8.06
CA LYS A 144 12.52 6.96 7.53
C LYS A 144 13.25 8.22 7.08
N PHE A 145 12.50 9.24 6.65
CA PHE A 145 13.01 10.49 6.07
C PHE A 145 12.99 11.66 7.04
N ASP A 146 12.29 11.55 8.18
CA ASP A 146 12.20 12.62 9.17
C ASP A 146 13.58 13.05 9.69
N GLY A 147 13.78 14.37 9.73
CA GLY A 147 15.03 15.01 10.12
C GLY A 147 16.16 14.91 9.09
N LYS A 148 15.92 14.31 7.92
CA LYS A 148 16.95 14.11 6.89
C LYS A 148 16.77 15.06 5.71
N VAL A 149 17.89 15.33 5.05
CA VAL A 149 17.92 15.90 3.70
C VAL A 149 18.03 14.73 2.73
N VAL A 150 17.10 14.66 1.79
CA VAL A 150 16.99 13.56 0.84
C VAL A 150 16.73 14.10 -0.56
N ASP A 151 17.30 13.44 -1.56
CA ASP A 151 16.99 13.76 -2.94
C ASP A 151 15.65 13.12 -3.32
N VAL A 152 14.75 13.97 -3.82
CA VAL A 152 13.39 13.59 -4.19
C VAL A 152 13.10 14.09 -5.58
N LEU A 153 12.11 13.48 -6.23
CA LEU A 153 11.65 13.93 -7.53
C LEU A 153 10.43 14.79 -7.36
N TYR A 154 10.48 16.00 -7.90
CA TYR A 154 9.40 16.94 -7.86
C TYR A 154 8.76 17.10 -9.25
N SER A 155 7.46 16.87 -9.34
CA SER A 155 6.63 17.15 -10.54
C SER A 155 5.88 18.46 -10.31
N ASP A 156 6.23 19.49 -11.08
CA ASP A 156 5.64 20.84 -10.97
C ASP A 156 4.21 20.85 -11.53
N SER A 157 3.93 20.14 -12.62
CA SER A 157 2.58 20.09 -13.20
C SER A 157 1.56 19.42 -12.28
N ASN A 158 1.98 18.39 -11.53
CA ASN A 158 1.10 17.62 -10.67
C ASN A 158 1.17 18.01 -9.19
N GLN A 159 2.11 18.90 -8.83
CA GLN A 159 2.42 19.27 -7.44
C GLN A 159 2.60 18.02 -6.58
N GLN A 160 3.52 17.14 -6.97
CA GLN A 160 3.83 15.89 -6.27
C GLN A 160 5.31 15.74 -5.99
N ILE A 161 5.63 15.08 -4.88
CA ILE A 161 6.98 14.65 -4.53
C ILE A 161 7.02 13.12 -4.49
N LEU A 162 8.01 12.54 -5.17
CA LEU A 162 8.28 11.11 -5.21
C LEU A 162 9.59 10.86 -4.45
N PHE A 163 9.50 10.04 -3.42
CA PHE A 163 10.66 9.58 -2.65
C PHE A 163 11.26 8.38 -3.35
N ILE A 164 12.56 8.45 -3.63
CA ILE A 164 13.32 7.35 -4.23
C ILE A 164 13.81 6.42 -3.11
N LYS A 165 13.98 5.13 -3.40
CA LYS A 165 14.50 4.13 -2.45
C LYS A 165 15.96 4.37 -2.06
#